data_AF-A0AAD9ZEX3-F1
#
_entry.id   AF-A0AAD9ZEX3-F1
#
_cell.length_a   1.000
_cell.length_b   1.000
_cell.length_c   1.000
_cell.angle_alpha   90.00
_cell.angle_beta   90.00
_cell.angle_gamma   90.00
#
_symmetry.space_group_name_H-M   'P 1'
#
loop_
_entity.id
_entity.type
_entity.pdbx_description
1 polymer ?
#
loop_
_entity_poly.entity_id
_entity_poly.type
_entity_poly.pdbx_seq_one_letter_code
_entity_poly.pdbx_strand_id
1 'polypeptide(L)'
;MDREEELRDSVDSGSDYVFHTGFRNDDGELEETSHSSMDTTRLQNAINEALKLREAGNQAFRAGDYKLSTQIYGDASYDIVHLKGLRHLGAIPSDDWKFVQTITEMQFKVYSNEAASWLKYESYIPEDGEVSRFQKALARTGRALEALEDHPTAWKPGDGEMAKLLYRRALACEGLDDYDAAFVEVEKAHQLAPKDVMICSLQSKIDKVRQ
;
A
#
# COMPACT_ATOMS: atom_id res chain seq x y z
N MET A 1 49.33 -13.09 5.17
CA MET A 1 49.88 -14.36 5.66
C MET A 1 49.43 -14.64 7.08
N ASP A 2 48.28 -15.24 7.36
CA ASP A 2 46.99 -15.27 6.67
C ASP A 2 46.01 -15.65 7.79
N ARG A 3 45.12 -14.72 8.11
CA ARG A 3 44.01 -14.89 9.05
C ARG A 3 42.70 -14.83 8.27
N GLU A 4 42.74 -15.35 7.04
CA GLU A 4 41.64 -15.38 6.07
C GLU A 4 41.21 -16.81 5.71
N GLU A 5 41.83 -17.84 6.29
CA GLU A 5 41.59 -19.24 5.90
C GLU A 5 40.75 -20.07 6.89
N GLU A 6 40.32 -19.50 8.02
CA GLU A 6 39.46 -20.20 9.01
C GLU A 6 37.97 -19.78 8.99
N LEU A 7 37.55 -18.93 8.03
CA LEU A 7 36.16 -18.45 7.90
C LEU A 7 35.43 -19.01 6.67
N ARG A 8 35.96 -20.02 5.98
CA ARG A 8 35.37 -20.56 4.74
C ARG A 8 34.62 -21.89 4.86
N ASP A 9 34.60 -22.55 6.02
CA ASP A 9 33.98 -23.87 6.19
C ASP A 9 32.71 -23.88 7.07
N SER A 10 31.89 -22.83 7.05
CA SER A 10 30.54 -22.87 7.66
C SER A 10 29.41 -22.36 6.77
N VAL A 11 29.59 -22.41 5.45
CA VAL A 11 28.44 -22.38 4.52
C VAL A 11 27.84 -23.78 4.50
N ASP A 12 27.22 -24.16 5.63
CA ASP A 12 26.31 -25.29 5.65
C ASP A 12 24.96 -24.85 5.05
N SER A 13 24.58 -25.63 4.07
CA SER A 13 23.39 -25.56 3.26
C SER A 13 22.11 -25.67 4.10
N GLY A 14 21.10 -24.86 3.75
CA GLY A 14 19.71 -25.19 4.06
C GLY A 14 19.16 -24.60 5.36
N SER A 15 19.28 -23.29 5.58
CA SER A 15 18.26 -22.62 6.40
C SER A 15 17.01 -22.45 5.55
N ASP A 16 16.08 -23.39 5.68
CA ASP A 16 14.69 -23.19 5.26
C ASP A 16 14.18 -21.94 5.99
N TYR A 17 14.08 -20.83 5.25
CA TYR A 17 13.31 -19.68 5.71
C TYR A 17 11.84 -20.11 5.74
N VAL A 18 11.41 -20.65 6.88
CA VAL A 18 10.00 -20.91 7.15
C VAL A 18 9.30 -19.57 7.34
N PHE A 19 8.72 -19.04 6.26
CA PHE A 19 7.75 -17.96 6.35
C PHE A 19 6.46 -18.51 6.96
N HIS A 20 6.16 -18.15 8.21
CA HIS A 20 4.85 -18.40 8.82
C HIS A 20 3.78 -17.61 8.06
N THR A 21 3.13 -18.28 7.11
CA THR A 21 2.08 -17.73 6.25
C THR A 21 0.80 -18.51 6.56
N GLY A 22 0.09 -18.08 7.59
CA GLY A 22 -1.19 -18.68 7.96
C GLY A 22 -2.36 -17.84 7.49
N PHE A 23 -3.41 -18.50 6.99
CA PHE A 23 -4.73 -17.87 6.85
C PHE A 23 -5.35 -17.72 8.22
N ARG A 24 -6.09 -16.63 8.46
CA ARG A 24 -6.94 -16.55 9.65
C ARG A 24 -8.17 -17.41 9.40
N ASN A 25 -8.44 -18.35 10.31
CA ASN A 25 -9.70 -19.08 10.31
C ASN A 25 -10.88 -18.15 10.72
N ASP A 26 -12.11 -18.66 10.69
CA ASP A 26 -13.31 -17.92 11.07
C ASP A 26 -13.26 -17.35 12.51
N ASP A 27 -12.36 -17.87 13.35
CA ASP A 27 -12.13 -17.45 14.74
C ASP A 27 -10.95 -16.47 14.90
N GLY A 28 -10.25 -16.12 13.81
CA GLY A 28 -9.15 -15.15 13.79
C GLY A 28 -7.76 -15.71 14.12
N GLU A 29 -7.60 -17.03 14.25
CA GLU A 29 -6.33 -17.70 14.52
C GLU A 29 -5.57 -18.05 13.23
N LEU A 30 -4.24 -17.94 13.26
CA LEU A 30 -3.36 -18.27 12.14
C LEU A 30 -3.25 -19.79 11.96
N GLU A 31 -3.72 -20.30 10.83
CA GLU A 31 -3.65 -21.72 10.46
C GLU A 31 -2.34 -22.05 9.72
N GLU A 32 -1.53 -23.00 10.20
CA GLU A 32 -0.33 -23.44 9.48
C GLU A 32 -0.69 -24.25 8.22
N THR A 33 -0.39 -23.72 7.03
CA THR A 33 -0.61 -24.45 5.77
C THR A 33 0.69 -24.97 5.17
N SER A 34 0.82 -26.30 5.11
CA SER A 34 1.73 -26.99 4.19
C SER A 34 1.38 -26.61 2.74
N HIS A 35 2.39 -26.43 1.88
CA HIS A 35 2.28 -25.87 0.53
C HIS A 35 1.56 -26.81 -0.46
N SER A 36 0.27 -27.06 -0.22
CA SER A 36 -0.68 -27.51 -1.22
C SER A 36 -0.96 -26.32 -2.15
N SER A 37 -0.95 -26.55 -3.47
CA SER A 37 -1.43 -25.56 -4.45
C SER A 37 -2.76 -24.98 -3.96
N MET A 38 -2.88 -23.66 -3.91
CA MET A 38 -4.12 -23.01 -3.50
C MET A 38 -5.18 -23.31 -4.57
N ASP A 39 -6.26 -23.98 -4.18
CA ASP A 39 -7.35 -24.18 -5.13
C ASP A 39 -8.03 -22.82 -5.48
N THR A 40 -8.71 -22.80 -6.61
CA THR A 40 -9.36 -21.58 -7.13
C THR A 40 -10.43 -21.02 -6.20
N THR A 41 -11.06 -21.86 -5.38
CA THR A 41 -12.10 -21.43 -4.42
C THR A 41 -11.47 -20.71 -3.24
N ARG A 42 -10.40 -21.28 -2.67
CA ARG A 42 -9.63 -20.64 -1.61
C ARG A 42 -9.06 -19.30 -2.06
N LEU A 43 -8.47 -19.25 -3.26
CA LEU A 43 -7.93 -18.01 -3.81
C LEU A 43 -9.02 -16.94 -3.97
N GLN A 44 -10.17 -17.33 -4.51
CA GLN A 44 -11.30 -16.41 -4.68
C GLN A 44 -11.85 -15.91 -3.34
N ASN A 45 -11.87 -16.75 -2.31
CA ASN A 45 -12.30 -16.35 -0.96
C ASN A 45 -11.36 -15.30 -0.36
N ALA A 46 -10.04 -15.52 -0.43
CA ALA A 46 -9.06 -14.57 0.07
C ALA A 46 -9.13 -13.20 -0.66
N ILE A 47 -9.34 -13.21 -1.99
CA ILE A 47 -9.60 -11.98 -2.75
C ILE A 47 -10.87 -11.27 -2.27
N ASN A 48 -11.95 -12.03 -2.03
CA ASN A 48 -13.22 -11.48 -1.57
C ASN A 48 -13.11 -10.89 -0.15
N GLU A 49 -12.31 -11.48 0.73
CA GLU A 49 -12.04 -10.96 2.07
C GLU A 49 -11.31 -9.62 2.03
N ALA A 50 -10.24 -9.52 1.25
CA ALA A 50 -9.52 -8.25 1.05
C ALA A 50 -10.43 -7.15 0.47
N LEU A 51 -11.34 -7.51 -0.45
CA LEU A 51 -12.35 -6.57 -0.98
C LEU A 51 -13.37 -6.12 0.08
N LYS A 52 -13.81 -7.03 0.96
CA LYS A 52 -14.71 -6.69 2.08
C LYS A 52 -14.03 -5.73 3.04
N LEU A 53 -12.77 -5.99 3.40
CA LEU A 53 -11.98 -5.09 4.25
C LEU A 53 -11.85 -3.71 3.60
N ARG A 54 -11.53 -3.62 2.31
CA ARG A 54 -11.49 -2.34 1.59
C ARG A 54 -12.82 -1.58 1.71
N GLU A 55 -13.96 -2.25 1.54
CA GLU A 55 -15.26 -1.57 1.65
C GLU A 55 -15.60 -1.20 3.10
N ALA A 56 -15.24 -2.02 4.09
CA ALA A 56 -15.37 -1.66 5.50
C ALA A 56 -14.52 -0.43 5.84
N GLY A 57 -13.29 -0.33 5.30
CA GLY A 57 -12.45 0.86 5.42
C GLY A 57 -13.08 2.08 4.77
N ASN A 58 -13.71 1.94 3.59
CA ASN A 58 -14.45 3.02 2.95
C ASN A 58 -15.62 3.49 3.83
N GLN A 59 -16.34 2.57 4.48
CA GLN A 59 -17.44 2.90 5.39
C GLN A 59 -16.95 3.64 6.63
N ALA A 60 -15.89 3.17 7.28
CA ALA A 60 -15.27 3.85 8.42
C ALA A 60 -14.79 5.26 8.05
N PHE A 61 -14.14 5.41 6.88
CA PHE A 61 -13.71 6.71 6.37
C PHE A 61 -14.89 7.68 6.18
N ARG A 62 -15.97 7.22 5.54
CA ARG A 62 -17.18 8.03 5.32
C ARG A 62 -17.89 8.40 6.62
N ALA A 63 -17.79 7.55 7.64
CA ALA A 63 -18.29 7.83 8.99
C ALA A 63 -17.41 8.81 9.78
N GLY A 64 -16.24 9.19 9.26
CA GLY A 64 -15.28 10.05 9.93
C GLY A 64 -14.42 9.34 10.97
N ASP A 65 -14.52 8.01 11.09
CA ASP A 65 -13.67 7.22 11.98
C ASP A 65 -12.36 6.88 11.26
N TYR A 66 -11.47 7.87 11.22
CA TYR A 66 -10.20 7.74 10.51
C TYR A 66 -9.24 6.76 11.21
N LYS A 67 -9.37 6.57 12.53
CA LYS A 67 -8.58 5.57 13.26
C LYS A 67 -8.93 4.17 12.77
N LEU A 68 -10.21 3.82 12.85
CA LEU A 68 -10.69 2.52 12.38
C LEU A 68 -10.43 2.34 10.88
N SER A 69 -10.63 3.39 10.08
CA SER A 69 -10.32 3.37 8.65
C SER A 69 -8.86 3.00 8.37
N THR A 70 -7.89 3.63 9.06
CA THR A 70 -6.46 3.27 8.89
C THR A 70 -6.15 1.84 9.31
N GLN A 71 -6.79 1.34 10.37
CA GLN A 71 -6.60 -0.05 10.83
C GLN A 71 -7.12 -1.05 9.79
N ILE A 72 -8.35 -0.86 9.32
CA ILE A 72 -8.98 -1.76 8.34
C ILE A 72 -8.21 -1.77 7.01
N TYR A 73 -7.76 -0.61 6.52
CA TYR A 73 -6.91 -0.59 5.33
C TYR A 73 -5.55 -1.24 5.56
N GLY A 74 -5.00 -1.13 6.78
CA GLY A 74 -3.82 -1.88 7.20
C GLY A 74 -4.02 -3.38 7.04
N ASP A 75 -5.14 -3.91 7.55
CA ASP A 75 -5.50 -5.33 7.43
C ASP A 75 -5.68 -5.73 5.95
N ALA A 76 -6.41 -4.94 5.16
CA ALA A 76 -6.58 -5.20 3.73
C ALA A 76 -5.23 -5.22 2.99
N SER A 77 -4.29 -4.35 3.39
CA SER A 77 -2.96 -4.31 2.79
C SER A 77 -2.11 -5.52 3.14
N TYR A 78 -2.28 -6.07 4.35
CA TYR A 78 -1.62 -7.30 4.78
C TYR A 78 -2.06 -8.49 3.92
N ASP A 79 -3.38 -8.65 3.72
CA ASP A 79 -3.93 -9.73 2.89
C ASP A 79 -3.44 -9.65 1.44
N ILE A 80 -3.36 -8.44 0.89
CA ILE A 80 -2.83 -8.19 -0.46
C ILE A 80 -1.35 -8.61 -0.56
N VAL A 81 -0.53 -8.23 0.42
CA VAL A 81 0.90 -8.62 0.44
C VAL A 81 1.04 -10.13 0.61
N HIS A 82 0.21 -10.76 1.44
CA HIS A 82 0.18 -12.21 1.61
C HIS A 82 -0.15 -12.92 0.29
N LEU A 83 -1.20 -12.48 -0.42
CA LEU A 83 -1.57 -13.01 -1.73
C LEU A 83 -0.45 -12.86 -2.77
N LYS A 84 0.27 -11.72 -2.76
CA LYS A 84 1.48 -11.57 -3.59
C LYS A 84 2.55 -12.58 -3.19
N GLY A 85 2.81 -12.78 -1.89
CA GLY A 85 3.76 -13.76 -1.38
C GLY A 85 3.45 -15.19 -1.85
N LEU A 86 2.20 -15.62 -1.74
CA LEU A 86 1.76 -16.94 -2.23
C LEU A 86 2.02 -17.13 -3.73
N ARG A 87 1.84 -16.08 -4.54
CA ARG A 87 2.20 -16.12 -5.96
C ARG A 87 3.71 -16.31 -6.17
N HIS A 88 4.55 -15.62 -5.40
CA HIS A 88 6.01 -15.78 -5.50
C HIS A 88 6.47 -17.18 -5.10
N LEU A 89 5.75 -17.83 -4.18
CA LEU A 89 5.98 -19.21 -3.76
C LEU A 89 5.41 -20.26 -4.74
N GLY A 90 4.77 -19.83 -5.84
CA GLY A 90 4.18 -20.72 -6.84
C GLY A 90 2.85 -21.35 -6.43
N ALA A 91 2.26 -20.93 -5.31
CA ALA A 91 0.94 -21.41 -4.87
C ALA A 91 -0.21 -20.86 -5.74
N ILE A 92 0.04 -19.76 -6.47
CA ILE A 92 -0.85 -19.14 -7.46
C ILE A 92 -0.14 -19.17 -8.82
N PRO A 93 -0.81 -19.62 -9.91
CA PRO A 93 -0.21 -19.65 -11.24
C PRO A 93 0.37 -18.30 -11.67
N SER A 94 1.58 -18.29 -12.21
CA SER A 94 2.27 -17.07 -12.61
C SER A 94 1.61 -16.38 -13.80
N ASP A 95 0.87 -17.13 -14.62
CA ASP A 95 0.15 -16.72 -15.81
C ASP A 95 -1.30 -16.30 -15.55
N ASP A 96 -1.77 -16.32 -14.30
CA ASP A 96 -3.10 -15.79 -13.94
C ASP A 96 -3.10 -14.26 -13.99
N TRP A 97 -3.26 -13.73 -15.20
CA TRP A 97 -3.25 -12.29 -15.44
C TRP A 97 -4.44 -11.57 -14.78
N LYS A 98 -5.58 -12.26 -14.61
CA LYS A 98 -6.74 -11.67 -13.94
C LYS A 98 -6.46 -11.47 -12.45
N PHE A 99 -5.77 -12.43 -11.82
CA PHE A 99 -5.28 -12.26 -10.46
C PHE A 99 -4.34 -11.06 -10.35
N VAL A 100 -3.33 -10.96 -11.23
CA VAL A 100 -2.37 -9.86 -11.23
C VAL A 100 -3.08 -8.51 -11.37
N GLN A 101 -3.97 -8.37 -12.36
CA GLN A 101 -4.77 -7.17 -12.55
C GLN A 101 -5.59 -6.81 -11.30
N THR A 102 -6.28 -7.79 -10.71
CA THR A 102 -7.14 -7.59 -9.53
C THR A 102 -6.33 -7.13 -8.32
N ILE A 103 -5.19 -7.77 -8.07
CA ILE A 103 -4.32 -7.45 -6.93
C ILE A 103 -3.64 -6.09 -7.13
N THR A 104 -3.14 -5.77 -8.33
CA THR A 104 -2.58 -4.45 -8.62
C THR A 104 -3.60 -3.34 -8.41
N GLU A 105 -4.82 -3.49 -8.94
CA GLU A 105 -5.89 -2.52 -8.73
C GLU A 105 -6.24 -2.37 -7.23
N MET A 106 -6.38 -3.48 -6.52
CA MET A 106 -6.73 -3.48 -5.11
C MET A 106 -5.64 -2.82 -4.27
N GLN A 107 -4.38 -3.15 -4.54
CA GLN A 107 -3.21 -2.59 -3.86
C GLN A 107 -3.15 -1.07 -4.03
N PHE A 108 -3.29 -0.59 -5.27
CA PHE A 108 -3.35 0.86 -5.55
C PHE A 108 -4.48 1.53 -4.75
N LYS A 109 -5.69 0.97 -4.80
CA LYS A 109 -6.88 1.58 -4.17
C LYS A 109 -6.79 1.57 -2.65
N VAL A 110 -6.37 0.47 -2.03
CA VAL A 110 -6.22 0.33 -0.58
C VAL A 110 -5.20 1.34 -0.07
N TYR A 111 -3.99 1.37 -0.64
CA TYR A 111 -2.97 2.31 -0.19
C TYR A 111 -3.34 3.77 -0.44
N SER A 112 -3.95 4.07 -1.58
CA SER A 112 -4.42 5.43 -1.87
C SER A 112 -5.46 5.89 -0.83
N ASN A 113 -6.40 5.03 -0.44
CA ASN A 113 -7.43 5.36 0.56
C ASN A 113 -6.88 5.37 1.99
N GLU A 114 -5.92 4.51 2.31
CA GLU A 114 -5.22 4.56 3.59
C GLU A 114 -4.47 5.88 3.74
N ALA A 115 -3.78 6.35 2.70
CA ALA A 115 -3.12 7.65 2.70
C ALA A 115 -4.12 8.79 2.99
N ALA A 116 -5.31 8.74 2.38
CA ALA A 116 -6.37 9.70 2.65
C ALA A 116 -6.83 9.67 4.12
N SER A 117 -6.91 8.48 4.71
CA SER A 117 -7.28 8.28 6.11
C SER A 117 -6.24 8.89 7.04
N TRP A 118 -4.95 8.64 6.79
CA TRP A 118 -3.86 9.24 7.54
C TRP A 118 -3.85 10.77 7.47
N LEU A 119 -4.06 11.34 6.29
CA LEU A 119 -4.16 12.80 6.12
C LEU A 119 -5.32 13.42 6.90
N LYS A 120 -6.41 12.67 7.11
CA LYS A 120 -7.60 13.13 7.85
C LYS A 120 -7.55 12.83 9.36
N TYR A 121 -6.65 11.95 9.80
CA TYR A 121 -6.54 11.56 11.20
C TYR A 121 -5.80 12.64 12.04
N GLU A 122 -6.48 13.76 12.30
CA GLU A 122 -5.91 14.94 12.99
C GLU A 122 -5.60 14.71 14.47
N SER A 123 -6.33 13.81 15.12
CA SER A 123 -6.08 13.45 16.52
C SER A 123 -5.01 12.37 16.71
N TYR A 124 -4.35 11.93 15.62
CA TYR A 124 -3.22 11.01 15.73
C TYR A 124 -2.01 11.73 16.33
N ILE A 125 -1.56 11.23 17.48
CA ILE A 125 -0.33 11.66 18.14
C ILE A 125 0.62 10.46 18.05
N PRO A 126 1.76 10.58 17.34
CA PRO A 126 2.72 9.48 17.27
C PRO A 126 3.29 9.22 18.67
N GLU A 127 3.41 7.94 19.02
CA GLU A 127 4.17 7.53 20.21
C GLU A 127 5.68 7.71 19.97
N ASP A 128 6.49 7.60 21.03
CA ASP A 128 7.94 7.78 20.92
C ASP A 128 8.54 6.83 19.89
N GLY A 129 9.18 7.40 18.86
CA GLY A 129 9.76 6.65 17.74
C GLY A 129 8.78 6.31 16.61
N GLU A 130 7.48 6.60 16.73
CA GLU A 130 6.55 6.50 15.62
C GLU A 130 6.69 7.68 14.64
N VAL A 131 6.46 7.39 13.36
CA VAL A 131 6.43 8.39 12.31
C VAL A 131 5.11 9.17 12.30
N SER A 132 5.16 10.43 11.85
CA SER A 132 3.98 11.29 11.77
C SER A 132 2.92 10.75 10.81
N ARG A 133 1.67 11.20 10.95
CA ARG A 133 0.59 10.86 10.00
C ARG A 133 0.94 11.23 8.55
N PHE A 134 1.70 12.30 8.33
CA PHE A 134 2.13 12.72 7.00
C PHE A 134 3.18 11.78 6.42
N GLN A 135 4.14 11.32 7.23
CA GLN A 135 5.09 10.27 6.82
C GLN A 135 4.37 8.96 6.48
N LYS A 136 3.37 8.55 7.27
CA LYS A 136 2.56 7.37 6.96
C LYS A 136 1.79 7.55 5.65
N ALA A 137 1.14 8.69 5.44
CA ALA A 137 0.46 8.99 4.19
C ALA A 137 1.43 8.97 2.99
N LEU A 138 2.60 9.58 3.12
CA LEU A 138 3.64 9.60 2.09
C LEU A 138 4.10 8.18 1.74
N ALA A 139 4.35 7.33 2.74
CA ALA A 139 4.71 5.93 2.54
C ALA A 139 3.62 5.16 1.80
N ARG A 140 2.34 5.33 2.18
CA ARG A 140 1.21 4.66 1.50
C ARG A 140 1.08 5.11 0.06
N THR A 141 1.21 6.40 -0.23
CA THR A 141 1.18 6.86 -1.64
C THR A 141 2.34 6.28 -2.47
N GLY A 142 3.53 6.12 -1.86
CA GLY A 142 4.66 5.44 -2.50
C GLY A 142 4.35 3.99 -2.84
N ARG A 143 3.81 3.23 -1.88
CA ARG A 143 3.39 1.83 -2.11
C ARG A 143 2.29 1.69 -3.19
N ALA A 144 1.41 2.68 -3.31
CA ALA A 144 0.42 2.70 -4.39
C ALA A 144 1.07 2.87 -5.77
N LEU A 145 2.13 3.68 -5.88
CA LEU A 145 2.90 3.85 -7.13
C LEU A 145 3.73 2.60 -7.44
N GLU A 146 4.41 2.03 -6.45
CA GLU A 146 5.17 0.77 -6.58
C GLU A 146 4.28 -0.37 -7.13
N ALA A 147 3.01 -0.45 -6.71
CA ALA A 147 2.08 -1.44 -7.23
C ALA A 147 1.88 -1.36 -8.76
N LEU A 148 1.99 -0.15 -9.34
CA LEU A 148 1.92 0.06 -10.79
C LEU A 148 3.25 -0.26 -11.47
N GLU A 149 4.37 -0.05 -10.80
CA GLU A 149 5.72 -0.33 -11.32
C GLU A 149 6.01 -1.84 -11.39
N ASP A 150 5.51 -2.61 -10.41
CA ASP A 150 5.63 -4.06 -10.39
C ASP A 150 5.00 -4.71 -11.64
N HIS A 151 3.86 -4.16 -12.09
CA HIS A 151 3.04 -4.73 -13.15
C HIS A 151 2.44 -3.64 -14.07
N PRO A 152 3.27 -2.94 -14.88
CA PRO A 152 2.89 -1.70 -15.57
C PRO A 152 1.81 -1.87 -16.64
N THR A 153 1.60 -3.08 -17.12
CA THR A 153 0.58 -3.41 -18.13
C THR A 153 -0.66 -4.09 -17.53
N ALA A 154 -0.64 -4.49 -16.26
CA ALA A 154 -1.73 -5.25 -15.63
C ALA A 154 -2.96 -4.39 -15.39
N TRP A 155 -2.74 -3.20 -14.85
CA TRP A 155 -3.81 -2.27 -14.55
C TRP A 155 -3.25 -0.85 -14.53
N LYS A 156 -4.02 0.10 -15.03
CA LYS A 156 -3.66 1.51 -15.02
C LYS A 156 -4.83 2.31 -14.40
N PRO A 157 -4.57 3.16 -13.40
CA PRO A 157 -5.59 4.05 -12.86
C PRO A 157 -6.03 5.05 -13.95
N GLY A 158 -7.29 5.46 -13.90
CA GLY A 158 -7.72 6.61 -14.69
C GLY A 158 -7.06 7.90 -14.21
N ASP A 159 -7.02 8.93 -15.06
CA ASP A 159 -6.38 10.22 -14.73
C ASP A 159 -6.90 10.82 -13.42
N GLY A 160 -8.20 10.69 -13.14
CA GLY A 160 -8.79 11.18 -11.89
C GLY A 160 -8.37 10.38 -10.65
N GLU A 161 -8.08 9.08 -10.76
CA GLU A 161 -7.57 8.27 -9.66
C GLU A 161 -6.09 8.58 -9.40
N MET A 162 -5.31 8.73 -10.47
CA MET A 162 -3.90 9.11 -10.37
C MET A 162 -3.76 10.54 -9.83
N ALA A 163 -4.56 11.50 -10.30
CA ALA A 163 -4.57 12.87 -9.79
C ALA A 163 -4.87 12.92 -8.28
N LYS A 164 -5.82 12.11 -7.81
CA LYS A 164 -6.13 11.99 -6.36
C LYS A 164 -4.94 11.45 -5.57
N LEU A 165 -4.24 10.44 -6.08
CA LEU A 165 -3.07 9.89 -5.41
C LEU A 165 -1.94 10.93 -5.32
N LEU A 166 -1.62 11.60 -6.42
CA LEU A 166 -0.60 12.65 -6.48
C LEU A 166 -0.95 13.84 -5.58
N TYR A 167 -2.22 14.25 -5.57
CA TYR A 167 -2.71 15.28 -4.65
C TYR A 167 -2.52 14.89 -3.17
N ARG A 168 -2.87 13.64 -2.80
CA ARG A 168 -2.65 13.13 -1.44
C ARG A 168 -1.16 13.12 -1.07
N ARG A 169 -0.31 12.77 -2.03
CA ARG A 169 1.15 12.78 -1.86
C ARG A 169 1.67 14.20 -1.66
N ALA A 170 1.18 15.17 -2.45
CA ALA A 170 1.51 16.58 -2.29
C ALA A 170 1.11 17.14 -0.92
N LEU A 171 -0.09 16.79 -0.41
CA LEU A 171 -0.53 17.15 0.94
C LEU A 171 0.37 16.54 2.02
N ALA A 172 0.86 15.32 1.81
CA ALA A 172 1.77 14.68 2.75
C ALA A 172 3.13 15.39 2.78
N CYS A 173 3.70 15.74 1.62
CA CYS A 173 4.92 16.54 1.51
C CYS A 173 4.75 17.93 2.15
N GLU A 174 3.63 18.61 1.86
CA GLU A 174 3.29 19.90 2.45
C GLU A 174 3.20 19.83 3.98
N GLY A 175 2.55 18.79 4.52
CA GLY A 175 2.48 18.57 5.97
C GLY A 175 3.82 18.19 6.62
N LEU A 176 4.84 17.88 5.82
CA LEU A 176 6.23 17.66 6.25
C LEU A 176 7.13 18.87 5.98
N ASP A 177 6.54 20.00 5.57
CA ASP A 177 7.24 21.21 5.15
C ASP A 177 8.22 21.01 3.96
N ASP A 178 8.05 19.93 3.20
CA ASP A 178 8.79 19.67 1.96
C ASP A 178 8.04 20.28 0.77
N TYR A 179 8.08 21.62 0.68
CA TYR A 179 7.32 22.39 -0.32
C TYR A 179 7.83 22.18 -1.75
N ASP A 180 9.10 21.82 -1.95
CA ASP A 180 9.63 21.51 -3.28
C ASP A 180 9.11 20.17 -3.79
N ALA A 181 9.11 19.13 -2.95
CA ALA A 181 8.47 17.86 -3.32
C ALA A 181 6.95 18.04 -3.51
N ALA A 182 6.30 18.80 -2.62
CA ALA A 182 4.87 19.08 -2.74
C ALA A 182 4.51 19.77 -4.06
N PHE A 183 5.33 20.72 -4.52
CA PHE A 183 5.15 21.39 -5.80
C PHE A 183 5.20 20.43 -6.98
N VAL A 184 6.20 19.54 -7.02
CA VAL A 184 6.35 18.55 -8.10
C VAL A 184 5.12 17.63 -8.18
N GLU A 185 4.61 17.18 -7.04
CA GLU A 185 3.47 16.25 -7.03
C GLU A 185 2.14 16.96 -7.37
N VAL A 186 1.92 18.18 -6.87
CA VAL A 186 0.69 18.93 -7.18
C VAL A 186 0.65 19.39 -8.64
N GLU A 187 1.79 19.73 -9.24
CA GLU A 187 1.88 20.09 -10.66
C GLU A 187 1.46 18.91 -11.54
N LYS A 188 1.98 17.70 -11.26
CA LYS A 188 1.55 16.48 -11.96
C LYS A 188 0.06 16.19 -11.76
N ALA A 189 -0.46 16.38 -10.53
CA ALA A 189 -1.87 16.22 -10.26
C ALA A 189 -2.73 17.21 -11.07
N HIS A 190 -2.28 18.47 -11.20
CA HIS A 190 -2.94 19.51 -11.98
C HIS A 190 -2.94 19.20 -13.48
N GLN A 191 -1.85 18.65 -14.03
CA GLN A 191 -1.81 18.23 -15.43
C GLN A 191 -2.89 17.18 -15.77
N LEU A 192 -3.18 16.28 -14.82
CA LEU A 192 -4.20 15.24 -14.98
C LEU A 192 -5.62 15.73 -14.69
N ALA A 193 -5.77 16.68 -13.77
CA ALA A 193 -7.07 17.21 -13.34
C ALA A 193 -7.04 18.75 -13.19
N PRO A 194 -6.91 19.51 -14.29
CA PRO A 194 -6.62 20.95 -14.23
C PRO A 194 -7.77 21.82 -13.72
N LYS A 195 -8.97 21.24 -13.60
CA LYS A 195 -10.17 21.93 -13.11
C LYS A 195 -10.54 21.52 -11.68
N ASP A 196 -9.75 20.67 -11.04
CA ASP A 196 -10.01 20.25 -9.66
C ASP A 196 -9.68 21.40 -8.70
N VAL A 197 -10.70 21.85 -7.98
CA VAL A 197 -10.61 23.02 -7.09
C VAL A 197 -9.60 22.79 -5.96
N MET A 198 -9.51 21.56 -5.43
CA MET A 198 -8.62 21.25 -4.31
C MET A 198 -7.16 21.24 -4.77
N ILE A 199 -6.89 20.71 -5.95
CA ILE A 199 -5.55 20.71 -6.56
C ILE A 199 -5.10 22.15 -6.85
N CYS A 200 -5.94 22.95 -7.52
CA CYS A 200 -5.62 24.36 -7.82
C CYS A 200 -5.38 25.19 -6.55
N SER A 201 -6.17 24.95 -5.50
CA SER A 201 -6.00 25.62 -4.21
C SER A 201 -4.68 25.27 -3.53
N LEU A 202 -4.29 23.98 -3.56
CA LEU A 202 -3.02 23.55 -2.97
C LEU A 202 -1.82 24.08 -3.76
N GLN A 203 -1.88 24.04 -5.10
CA GLN A 203 -0.83 24.60 -5.96
C GLN A 203 -0.63 26.09 -5.69
N SER A 204 -1.71 26.87 -5.64
CA SER A 204 -1.66 28.30 -5.32
C SER A 204 -1.11 28.58 -3.92
N LYS A 205 -1.31 27.68 -2.96
CA LYS A 205 -0.74 27.78 -1.61
C LYS A 205 0.77 27.55 -1.64
N ILE A 206 1.21 26.48 -2.28
CA ILE A 206 2.63 26.10 -2.38
C ILE A 206 3.42 27.19 -3.13
N ASP A 207 2.87 27.72 -4.22
CA ASP A 207 3.51 28.79 -5.00
C ASP A 207 3.79 30.05 -4.17
N LYS A 208 2.92 30.39 -3.22
CA LYS A 208 3.12 31.54 -2.32
C LYS A 208 4.20 31.32 -1.28
N VAL A 209 4.40 30.07 -0.84
CA VAL A 209 5.42 29.73 0.17
C VAL A 209 6.82 29.68 -0.44
N ARG A 210 6.91 29.37 -1.75
CA ARG A 210 8.17 29.26 -2.48
C ARG A 210 8.72 30.60 -3.01
N GLN A 211 7.95 31.70 -2.90
CA GLN A 211 8.34 33.06 -3.30
C GLN A 211 9.02 33.81 -2.16
#